data_AF-A0A8T0F9J7-F1
#
_entry.id   AF-A0A8T0F9J7-F1
#
_cell.length_a   1.000
_cell.length_b   1.000
_cell.length_c   1.000
_cell.angle_alpha   90.00
_cell.angle_beta   90.00
_cell.angle_gamma   90.00
#
_symmetry.space_group_name_H-M   'P 1'
#
loop_
_entity.id
_entity.type
_entity.pdbx_description
1 polymer ?
#
loop_
_entity_poly.entity_id
_entity_poly.type
_entity_poly.pdbx_seq_one_letter_code
_entity_poly.pdbx_strand_id
1 'polypeptide(L)'
;MQVIILPALILLSTSSLFSTVCCAPNHHHNNHNGKKTILDSFGLLFCIIAWSLWYIVVSKSAPPEVSNMLIPSFVTVVECWEMLHRHQHFLKEFQNLSKNIQLENWPIFQEFFINMLMYGRAHRDAIEHLSRVQGTTGDLSTKNKSSLQVASCYYFLGEFKHCLQILFDVVLSLPHSTTASPKSAIGRCPARFLYFMGYNNKEILQYTISMLLKLYKCKDNIDDTYKDIALGYMLVLMQYDMEHEYELLNRIIETIKKAKSFCFPKFFNYIINVDILEEISYLATPVGGGVNLEILFHSHGSWSSQHELLTVGVNQKGLRKKLKQAFVNQMARCYENIDNLFIEFIKEEDKYLLLPLSDSL
;
A
#
# COMPACT_ATOMS: atom_id res chain seq x y z
N MET A 1 -15.95 -22.99 -5.21
CA MET A 1 -16.69 -23.27 -3.94
C MET A 1 -15.83 -24.14 -3.02
N GLN A 2 -14.72 -23.61 -2.47
CA GLN A 2 -13.81 -24.35 -1.58
C GLN A 2 -13.31 -23.54 -0.36
N VAL A 3 -13.71 -22.27 -0.20
CA VAL A 3 -13.35 -21.42 0.96
C VAL A 3 -14.03 -21.89 2.26
N ILE A 4 -15.07 -22.72 2.17
CA ILE A 4 -15.85 -23.24 3.31
C ILE A 4 -15.15 -24.45 4.00
N ILE A 5 -14.11 -25.02 3.39
CA ILE A 5 -13.55 -26.31 3.84
C ILE A 5 -12.63 -26.20 5.05
N LEU A 6 -11.98 -25.04 5.32
CA LEU A 6 -11.10 -24.92 6.49
C LEU A 6 -11.86 -24.85 7.85
N PRO A 7 -12.94 -24.05 7.99
CA PRO A 7 -13.81 -24.16 9.16
C PRO A 7 -14.41 -25.56 9.29
N ALA A 8 -14.82 -26.16 8.17
CA ALA A 8 -15.39 -27.50 8.16
C ALA A 8 -14.39 -28.58 8.61
N LEU A 9 -13.12 -28.55 8.20
CA LEU A 9 -12.13 -29.57 8.63
C LEU A 9 -11.75 -29.46 10.11
N ILE A 10 -11.73 -28.24 10.67
CA ILE A 10 -11.47 -28.00 12.10
C ILE A 10 -12.71 -28.38 12.95
N LEU A 11 -13.92 -28.24 12.42
CA LEU A 11 -15.16 -28.71 13.05
C LEU A 11 -15.42 -30.21 12.82
N LEU A 12 -14.96 -30.80 11.72
CA LEU A 12 -15.17 -32.22 11.41
C LEU A 12 -14.30 -33.13 12.30
N SER A 13 -13.09 -32.70 12.67
CA SER A 13 -12.24 -33.42 13.64
C SER A 13 -12.76 -33.37 15.08
N THR A 14 -13.66 -32.43 15.40
CA THR A 14 -14.38 -32.41 16.69
C THR A 14 -15.74 -33.12 16.62
N SER A 15 -16.38 -33.16 15.45
CA SER A 15 -17.63 -33.92 15.25
C SER A 15 -17.44 -35.45 15.19
N SER A 16 -16.28 -35.94 14.73
CA SER A 16 -15.98 -37.38 14.62
C SER A 16 -15.85 -38.08 15.98
N LEU A 17 -15.61 -37.33 17.07
CA LEU A 17 -15.63 -37.84 18.45
C LEU A 17 -17.01 -37.77 19.11
N PHE A 18 -18.00 -37.12 18.49
CA PHE A 18 -19.38 -37.01 19.02
C PHE A 18 -20.43 -37.79 18.20
N SER A 19 -20.12 -38.22 16.98
CA SER A 19 -21.11 -38.87 16.09
C SER A 19 -21.11 -40.41 16.12
N THR A 20 -20.22 -41.08 16.86
CA THR A 20 -20.10 -42.56 16.88
C THR A 20 -21.09 -43.24 17.86
N VAL A 21 -22.21 -42.59 18.17
CA VAL A 21 -23.28 -43.15 19.03
C VAL A 21 -24.63 -43.28 18.31
N CYS A 22 -24.85 -42.62 17.16
CA CYS A 22 -26.15 -42.68 16.46
C CYS A 22 -26.03 -42.88 14.94
N CYS A 23 -26.34 -44.10 14.51
CA CYS A 23 -27.03 -44.47 13.26
C CYS A 23 -26.35 -44.19 11.90
N ALA A 24 -25.97 -45.28 11.24
CA ALA A 24 -26.00 -45.43 9.77
C ALA A 24 -27.37 -46.04 9.33
N PRO A 25 -27.67 -46.32 8.04
CA PRO A 25 -27.09 -45.85 6.76
C PRO A 25 -28.15 -45.36 5.72
N ASN A 26 -27.72 -44.78 4.57
CA ASN A 26 -27.99 -45.29 3.20
C ASN A 26 -27.74 -44.31 2.01
N HIS A 27 -26.94 -44.78 1.03
CA HIS A 27 -27.08 -44.71 -0.46
C HIS A 27 -27.75 -43.48 -1.15
N HIS A 28 -27.18 -42.78 -2.16
CA HIS A 28 -26.89 -43.22 -3.54
C HIS A 28 -26.35 -42.06 -4.44
N HIS A 29 -25.81 -42.42 -5.63
CA HIS A 29 -25.50 -41.63 -6.86
C HIS A 29 -26.30 -40.32 -7.15
N ASN A 30 -25.85 -39.34 -7.97
CA ASN A 30 -24.99 -39.47 -9.16
C ASN A 30 -24.33 -38.15 -9.68
N ASN A 31 -23.26 -38.31 -10.48
CA ASN A 31 -22.83 -37.52 -11.66
C ASN A 31 -22.73 -35.97 -11.63
N HIS A 32 -21.53 -35.43 -11.90
CA HIS A 32 -21.36 -34.01 -12.24
C HIS A 32 -20.24 -33.79 -13.28
N ASN A 33 -20.60 -33.77 -14.56
CA ASN A 33 -19.77 -33.18 -15.63
C ASN A 33 -20.16 -31.70 -15.82
N GLY A 34 -19.19 -30.83 -16.12
CA GLY A 34 -19.46 -29.46 -16.59
C GLY A 34 -19.35 -28.30 -15.59
N LYS A 35 -18.22 -28.14 -14.89
CA LYS A 35 -17.85 -26.88 -14.18
C LYS A 35 -16.33 -26.60 -14.25
N LYS A 36 -15.78 -26.36 -15.46
CA LYS A 36 -14.33 -26.20 -15.69
C LYS A 36 -13.88 -24.79 -16.17
N THR A 37 -14.69 -23.76 -15.95
CA THR A 37 -14.50 -22.42 -16.57
C THR A 37 -14.84 -21.23 -15.67
N ILE A 38 -14.77 -21.38 -14.33
CA ILE A 38 -15.00 -20.29 -13.36
C ILE A 38 -13.88 -20.21 -12.29
N LEU A 39 -12.89 -21.12 -12.32
CA LEU A 39 -11.84 -21.16 -11.29
C LEU A 39 -10.72 -20.12 -11.49
N ASP A 40 -10.46 -19.73 -12.74
CA ASP A 40 -9.29 -18.92 -13.12
C ASP A 40 -9.44 -17.41 -12.82
N SER A 41 -10.53 -17.01 -12.16
CA SER A 41 -10.85 -15.59 -11.87
C SER A 41 -10.75 -15.21 -10.38
N PHE A 42 -10.42 -16.15 -9.48
CA PHE A 42 -10.34 -15.90 -8.03
C PHE A 42 -8.96 -15.42 -7.55
N GLY A 43 -8.36 -14.50 -8.33
CA GLY A 43 -7.01 -14.00 -8.08
C GLY A 43 -6.90 -13.14 -6.81
N LEU A 44 -6.30 -13.73 -5.77
CA LEU A 44 -5.30 -13.09 -4.90
C LEU A 44 -5.80 -11.89 -4.05
N LEU A 45 -6.21 -12.16 -2.80
CA LEU A 45 -6.62 -11.17 -1.80
C LEU A 45 -5.68 -11.23 -0.57
N PHE A 46 -4.95 -10.16 -0.22
CA PHE A 46 -3.80 -10.16 0.71
C PHE A 46 -3.93 -9.16 1.87
N CYS A 47 -3.20 -9.39 2.97
CA CYS A 47 -3.36 -8.67 4.24
C CYS A 47 -2.35 -7.52 4.50
N ILE A 48 -2.86 -6.37 4.93
CA ILE A 48 -2.14 -5.18 5.44
C ILE A 48 -2.70 -4.80 6.83
N ILE A 49 -1.95 -4.09 7.69
CA ILE A 49 -2.44 -3.66 9.01
C ILE A 49 -2.26 -2.13 9.25
N ALA A 50 -3.11 -1.52 10.10
CA ALA A 50 -3.07 -0.15 10.65
C ALA A 50 -3.62 -0.11 12.11
N TRP A 51 -3.85 1.05 12.77
CA TRP A 51 -4.14 1.27 14.24
C TRP A 51 -5.26 2.32 14.55
N SER A 52 -6.18 2.25 15.56
CA SER A 52 -6.42 1.35 16.74
C SER A 52 -7.93 0.94 17.00
N LEU A 53 -8.25 -0.16 17.76
CA LEU A 53 -9.54 -0.94 17.85
C LEU A 53 -9.69 -2.07 16.80
N TRP A 54 -10.31 -3.21 17.13
CA TRP A 54 -10.24 -4.47 16.37
C TRP A 54 -11.24 -4.52 15.18
N TYR A 55 -10.80 -4.14 13.98
CA TYR A 55 -11.62 -4.29 12.77
C TYR A 55 -10.97 -5.20 11.73
N ILE A 56 -11.79 -5.77 10.85
CA ILE A 56 -11.33 -6.42 9.61
C ILE A 56 -12.03 -5.67 8.49
N VAL A 57 -11.28 -5.26 7.47
CA VAL A 57 -11.79 -4.49 6.35
C VAL A 57 -11.40 -5.21 5.08
N VAL A 58 -12.35 -5.39 4.18
CA VAL A 58 -12.11 -5.94 2.85
C VAL A 58 -12.16 -4.81 1.84
N SER A 59 -11.29 -4.85 0.84
CA SER A 59 -11.24 -3.83 -0.20
C SER A 59 -12.57 -3.71 -0.95
N LYS A 60 -12.92 -2.48 -1.31
CA LYS A 60 -14.13 -2.16 -2.08
C LYS A 60 -14.10 -2.72 -3.51
N SER A 61 -12.94 -3.17 -3.99
CA SER A 61 -12.78 -3.89 -5.25
C SER A 61 -13.25 -5.34 -5.18
N ALA A 62 -13.32 -5.93 -3.98
CA ALA A 62 -13.73 -7.32 -3.80
C ALA A 62 -15.25 -7.48 -4.02
N PRO A 63 -15.71 -8.61 -4.59
CA PRO A 63 -17.13 -8.89 -4.71
C PRO A 63 -17.84 -8.84 -3.33
N PRO A 64 -19.06 -8.28 -3.24
CA PRO A 64 -19.75 -8.12 -1.96
C PRO A 64 -20.00 -9.45 -1.25
N GLU A 65 -20.21 -10.53 -2.01
CA GLU A 65 -20.32 -11.90 -1.52
C GLU A 65 -19.07 -12.36 -0.75
N VAL A 66 -17.88 -12.04 -1.27
CA VAL A 66 -16.59 -12.37 -0.65
C VAL A 66 -16.39 -11.52 0.61
N SER A 67 -16.65 -10.21 0.52
CA SER A 67 -16.58 -9.28 1.66
C SER A 67 -17.44 -9.76 2.84
N ASN A 68 -18.72 -10.06 2.57
CA ASN A 68 -19.70 -10.45 3.58
C ASN A 68 -19.38 -11.81 4.24
N MET A 69 -18.71 -12.72 3.55
CA MET A 69 -18.36 -14.04 4.09
C MET A 69 -16.99 -14.05 4.78
N LEU A 70 -16.00 -13.31 4.25
CA LEU A 70 -14.61 -13.39 4.69
C LEU A 70 -14.40 -12.90 6.13
N ILE A 71 -15.01 -11.77 6.49
CA ILE A 71 -14.92 -11.19 7.84
C ILE A 71 -15.44 -12.16 8.91
N PRO A 72 -16.72 -12.62 8.90
CA PRO A 72 -17.22 -13.52 9.94
C PRO A 72 -16.52 -14.88 9.92
N SER A 73 -16.12 -15.39 8.75
CA SER A 73 -15.35 -16.64 8.66
C SER A 73 -14.00 -16.52 9.35
N PHE A 74 -13.26 -15.44 9.12
CA PHE A 74 -11.95 -15.25 9.75
C PHE A 74 -12.06 -15.10 11.28
N VAL A 75 -13.00 -14.29 11.76
CA VAL A 75 -13.26 -14.13 13.21
C VAL A 75 -13.58 -15.49 13.85
N THR A 76 -14.50 -16.26 13.26
CA THR A 76 -14.88 -17.59 13.76
C THR A 76 -13.66 -18.53 13.87
N VAL A 77 -12.77 -18.54 12.85
CA VAL A 77 -11.59 -19.42 12.88
C VAL A 77 -10.56 -18.96 13.92
N VAL A 78 -10.40 -17.64 14.14
CA VAL A 78 -9.54 -17.12 15.22
C VAL A 78 -10.11 -17.49 16.60
N GLU A 79 -11.41 -17.34 16.83
CA GLU A 79 -12.05 -17.75 18.10
C GLU A 79 -11.91 -19.26 18.34
N CYS A 80 -12.12 -20.09 17.31
CA CYS A 80 -11.86 -21.54 17.40
C CYS A 80 -10.38 -21.85 17.70
N TRP A 81 -9.44 -21.13 17.08
CA TRP A 81 -8.02 -21.29 17.32
C TRP A 81 -7.64 -20.96 18.77
N GLU A 82 -8.14 -19.84 19.31
CA GLU A 82 -7.93 -19.46 20.71
C GLU A 82 -8.54 -20.48 21.68
N MET A 83 -9.75 -20.99 21.40
CA MET A 83 -10.39 -22.05 22.19
C MET A 83 -9.57 -23.34 22.26
N LEU A 84 -9.00 -23.77 21.13
CA LEU A 84 -8.13 -24.96 21.06
C LEU A 84 -6.86 -24.78 21.91
N HIS A 85 -6.25 -23.59 21.88
CA HIS A 85 -5.02 -23.29 22.60
C HIS A 85 -5.22 -23.00 24.09
N ARG A 86 -6.42 -22.55 24.49
CA ARG A 86 -6.75 -22.27 25.91
C ARG A 86 -6.81 -23.52 26.79
N HIS A 87 -7.12 -24.69 26.22
CA HIS A 87 -7.32 -25.94 26.98
C HIS A 87 -6.25 -26.98 26.62
N GLN A 88 -5.42 -27.35 27.60
CA GLN A 88 -4.28 -28.25 27.39
C GLN A 88 -4.64 -29.60 26.75
N HIS A 89 -5.84 -30.13 27.01
CA HIS A 89 -6.31 -31.37 26.38
C HIS A 89 -6.54 -31.20 24.88
N PHE A 90 -7.29 -30.16 24.47
CA PHE A 90 -7.53 -29.89 23.05
C PHE A 90 -6.24 -29.51 22.32
N LEU A 91 -5.33 -28.78 22.96
CA LEU A 91 -4.03 -28.46 22.38
C LEU A 91 -3.19 -29.72 22.10
N LYS A 92 -3.17 -30.71 23.01
CA LYS A 92 -2.44 -31.98 22.80
C LYS A 92 -3.05 -32.80 21.65
N GLU A 93 -4.37 -32.95 21.63
CA GLU A 93 -5.06 -33.67 20.55
C GLU A 93 -4.87 -32.97 19.20
N PHE A 94 -4.97 -31.63 19.16
CA PHE A 94 -4.70 -30.85 17.96
C PHE A 94 -3.26 -30.98 17.47
N GLN A 95 -2.27 -30.98 18.37
CA GLN A 95 -0.86 -31.20 18.01
C GLN A 95 -0.61 -32.61 17.45
N ASN A 96 -1.24 -33.64 18.03
CA ASN A 96 -1.17 -35.01 17.52
C ASN A 96 -1.81 -35.11 16.12
N LEU A 97 -3.01 -34.56 15.95
CA LEU A 97 -3.71 -34.53 14.66
C LEU A 97 -2.91 -33.76 13.60
N SER A 98 -2.41 -32.57 13.94
CA SER A 98 -1.60 -31.70 13.06
C SER A 98 -0.38 -32.44 12.50
N LYS A 99 0.34 -33.18 13.35
CA LYS A 99 1.48 -34.02 12.93
C LYS A 99 1.05 -35.16 12.02
N ASN A 100 -0.04 -35.86 12.36
CA ASN A 100 -0.53 -37.01 11.60
C ASN A 100 -1.00 -36.63 10.19
N ILE A 101 -1.65 -35.46 10.02
CA ILE A 101 -2.14 -34.97 8.72
C ILE A 101 -1.13 -34.06 7.99
N GLN A 102 0.03 -33.80 8.60
CA GLN A 102 1.03 -32.84 8.17
C GLN A 102 0.43 -31.47 7.84
N LEU A 103 -0.36 -30.92 8.77
CA LEU A 103 -1.12 -29.68 8.58
C LEU A 103 -0.23 -28.48 8.23
N GLU A 104 1.02 -28.48 8.69
CA GLU A 104 2.05 -27.50 8.34
C GLU A 104 2.35 -27.45 6.82
N ASN A 105 2.17 -28.56 6.10
CA ASN A 105 2.37 -28.61 4.65
C ASN A 105 1.17 -28.06 3.84
N TRP A 106 0.05 -27.70 4.48
CA TRP A 106 -1.17 -27.30 3.79
C TRP A 106 -1.15 -25.79 3.47
N PRO A 107 -1.16 -25.35 2.20
CA PRO A 107 -1.01 -23.93 1.85
C PRO A 107 -2.08 -23.03 2.50
N ILE A 108 -3.32 -23.49 2.56
CA ILE A 108 -4.44 -22.73 3.17
C ILE A 108 -4.23 -22.56 4.69
N PHE A 109 -3.66 -23.55 5.37
CA PHE A 109 -3.31 -23.44 6.78
C PHE A 109 -2.14 -22.47 6.99
N GLN A 110 -1.12 -22.53 6.14
CA GLN A 110 0.00 -21.59 6.15
C GLN A 110 -0.48 -20.15 5.96
N GLU A 111 -1.38 -19.89 5.01
CA GLU A 111 -1.99 -18.56 4.82
C GLU A 111 -2.82 -18.09 6.02
N PHE A 112 -3.66 -18.97 6.59
CA PHE A 112 -4.41 -18.65 7.80
C PHE A 112 -3.47 -18.32 8.96
N PHE A 113 -2.44 -19.14 9.19
CA PHE A 113 -1.51 -18.98 10.30
C PHE A 113 -0.70 -17.69 10.18
N ILE A 114 -0.20 -17.34 8.98
CA ILE A 114 0.44 -16.05 8.71
C ILE A 114 -0.51 -14.89 9.03
N ASN A 115 -1.75 -14.94 8.54
CA ASN A 115 -2.75 -13.90 8.81
C ASN A 115 -3.07 -13.78 10.31
N MET A 116 -3.10 -14.90 11.04
CA MET A 116 -3.30 -14.95 12.49
C MET A 116 -2.09 -14.37 13.25
N LEU A 117 -0.85 -14.69 12.86
CA LEU A 117 0.35 -14.09 13.44
C LEU A 117 0.41 -12.57 13.20
N MET A 118 0.11 -12.12 11.98
CA MET A 118 0.01 -10.70 11.65
C MET A 118 -1.05 -10.00 12.51
N TYR A 119 -2.24 -10.59 12.63
CA TYR A 119 -3.36 -10.10 13.45
C TYR A 119 -3.01 -10.04 14.95
N GLY A 120 -2.39 -11.10 15.47
CA GLY A 120 -1.93 -11.23 16.86
C GLY A 120 -0.66 -10.43 17.21
N ARG A 121 -0.11 -9.66 16.26
CA ARG A 121 1.13 -8.85 16.38
C ARG A 121 2.43 -9.65 16.56
N ALA A 122 2.41 -10.94 16.27
CA ALA A 122 3.60 -11.77 16.20
C ALA A 122 4.37 -11.49 14.88
N HIS A 123 4.72 -10.22 14.64
CA HIS A 123 5.23 -9.75 13.35
C HIS A 123 6.63 -10.32 13.01
N ARG A 124 7.48 -10.56 14.00
CA ARG A 124 8.79 -11.22 13.78
C ARG A 124 8.59 -12.69 13.38
N ASP A 125 7.72 -13.40 14.09
CA ASP A 125 7.38 -14.80 13.80
C ASP A 125 6.70 -14.94 12.43
N ALA A 126 5.85 -13.98 12.05
CA ALA A 126 5.23 -13.91 10.74
C ALA A 126 6.27 -13.74 9.62
N ILE A 127 7.27 -12.85 9.80
CA ILE A 127 8.38 -12.67 8.84
C ILE A 127 9.20 -13.96 8.73
N GLU A 128 9.54 -14.61 9.84
CA GLU A 128 10.30 -15.87 9.82
C GLU A 128 9.53 -16.96 9.06
N HIS A 129 8.23 -17.09 9.34
CA HIS A 129 7.36 -18.05 8.69
C HIS A 129 7.20 -17.78 7.18
N LEU A 130 6.97 -16.51 6.80
CA LEU A 130 6.92 -16.07 5.39
C LEU A 130 8.23 -16.36 4.65
N SER A 131 9.38 -16.17 5.31
CA SER A 131 10.70 -16.42 4.72
C SER A 131 10.95 -17.90 4.42
N ARG A 132 10.44 -18.80 5.28
CA ARG A 132 10.49 -20.26 5.04
C ARG A 132 9.60 -20.66 3.85
N VAL A 133 8.40 -20.09 3.74
CA VAL A 133 7.43 -20.42 2.68
C VAL A 133 7.88 -19.88 1.30
N GLN A 134 8.49 -18.69 1.24
CA GLN A 134 8.95 -18.04 -0.01
C GLN A 134 9.86 -18.92 -0.88
N GLY A 135 10.60 -19.86 -0.31
CA GLY A 135 11.53 -20.73 -1.05
C GLY A 135 10.87 -21.76 -1.97
N THR A 136 9.54 -21.88 -1.99
CA THR A 136 8.82 -23.01 -2.61
C THR A 136 7.97 -22.68 -3.84
N THR A 137 7.71 -21.39 -4.13
CA THR A 137 6.75 -20.97 -5.17
C THR A 137 7.39 -20.09 -6.24
N GLY A 138 7.39 -20.56 -7.50
CA GLY A 138 8.03 -19.87 -8.63
C GLY A 138 7.21 -18.76 -9.31
N ASP A 139 5.98 -18.52 -8.88
CA ASP A 139 5.12 -17.47 -9.46
C ASP A 139 5.39 -16.08 -8.84
N LEU A 140 5.49 -15.07 -9.71
CA LEU A 140 5.77 -13.68 -9.32
C LEU A 140 4.68 -13.09 -8.43
N SER A 141 3.40 -13.41 -8.68
CA SER A 141 2.31 -12.89 -7.86
C SER A 141 2.36 -13.45 -6.43
N THR A 142 2.66 -14.74 -6.30
CA THR A 142 2.87 -15.41 -5.02
C THR A 142 4.12 -14.91 -4.29
N LYS A 143 5.21 -14.60 -5.00
CA LYS A 143 6.38 -13.93 -4.41
C LYS A 143 6.02 -12.56 -3.85
N ASN A 144 5.33 -11.74 -4.66
CA ASN A 144 4.93 -10.39 -4.28
C ASN A 144 3.92 -10.37 -3.12
N LYS A 145 3.06 -11.40 -3.00
CA LYS A 145 2.21 -11.64 -1.80
C LYS A 145 3.04 -11.60 -0.53
N SER A 146 4.01 -12.49 -0.45
CA SER A 146 4.83 -12.66 0.74
C SER A 146 5.67 -11.40 1.00
N SER A 147 6.20 -10.76 -0.05
CA SER A 147 6.89 -9.47 0.06
C SER A 147 5.99 -8.37 0.66
N LEU A 148 4.75 -8.23 0.21
CA LEU A 148 3.79 -7.23 0.74
C LEU A 148 3.41 -7.51 2.20
N GLN A 149 3.27 -8.79 2.58
CA GLN A 149 3.03 -9.18 3.98
C GLN A 149 4.26 -8.92 4.88
N VAL A 150 5.47 -9.21 4.39
CA VAL A 150 6.73 -8.90 5.09
C VAL A 150 6.93 -7.39 5.24
N ALA A 151 6.71 -6.60 4.18
CA ALA A 151 6.78 -5.14 4.24
C ALA A 151 5.80 -4.56 5.27
N SER A 152 4.58 -5.10 5.32
CA SER A 152 3.57 -4.74 6.32
C SER A 152 4.04 -5.09 7.74
N CYS A 153 4.70 -6.23 7.94
CA CYS A 153 5.27 -6.59 9.25
C CYS A 153 6.42 -5.65 9.66
N TYR A 154 7.34 -5.29 8.75
CA TYR A 154 8.40 -4.33 9.02
C TYR A 154 7.86 -2.94 9.42
N TYR A 155 6.76 -2.49 8.80
CA TYR A 155 6.08 -1.27 9.21
C TYR A 155 5.63 -1.30 10.68
N PHE A 156 5.11 -2.44 11.18
CA PHE A 156 4.72 -2.59 12.58
C PHE A 156 5.88 -2.72 13.56
N LEU A 157 7.05 -3.16 13.06
CA LEU A 157 8.29 -3.19 13.83
C LEU A 157 9.00 -1.83 13.87
N GLY A 158 8.52 -0.83 13.11
CA GLY A 158 9.16 0.49 12.97
C GLY A 158 10.34 0.50 11.98
N GLU A 159 10.62 -0.62 11.32
CA GLU A 159 11.73 -0.78 10.37
C GLU A 159 11.35 -0.22 8.98
N PHE A 160 11.06 1.09 8.93
CA PHE A 160 10.43 1.73 7.77
C PHE A 160 11.27 1.68 6.49
N LYS A 161 12.60 1.65 6.58
CA LYS A 161 13.48 1.47 5.41
C LYS A 161 13.29 0.11 4.75
N HIS A 162 13.33 -0.98 5.53
CA HIS A 162 13.10 -2.34 5.00
C HIS A 162 11.69 -2.47 4.42
N CYS A 163 10.68 -1.88 5.08
CA CYS A 163 9.32 -1.78 4.55
C CYS A 163 9.29 -1.12 3.17
N LEU A 164 9.81 0.10 3.04
CA LEU A 164 9.76 0.87 1.79
C LEU A 164 10.57 0.25 0.66
N GLN A 165 11.75 -0.31 0.94
CA GLN A 165 12.57 -1.01 -0.06
C GLN A 165 11.79 -2.17 -0.69
N ILE A 166 11.14 -3.00 0.13
CA ILE A 166 10.33 -4.13 -0.36
C ILE A 166 9.10 -3.64 -1.13
N LEU A 167 8.47 -2.54 -0.71
CA LEU A 167 7.35 -1.94 -1.46
C LEU A 167 7.79 -1.41 -2.83
N PHE A 168 8.97 -0.79 -2.92
CA PHE A 168 9.52 -0.33 -4.20
C PHE A 168 9.85 -1.51 -5.11
N ASP A 169 10.54 -2.54 -4.61
CA ASP A 169 10.82 -3.77 -5.37
C ASP A 169 9.55 -4.42 -5.93
N VAL A 170 8.48 -4.48 -5.11
CA VAL A 170 7.18 -5.00 -5.57
C VAL A 170 6.58 -4.09 -6.64
N VAL A 171 6.51 -2.78 -6.44
CA VAL A 171 5.95 -1.82 -7.43
C VAL A 171 6.70 -1.87 -8.76
N LEU A 172 8.03 -1.95 -8.73
CA LEU A 172 8.89 -2.04 -9.91
C LEU A 172 8.78 -3.38 -10.65
N SER A 173 8.25 -4.42 -9.99
CA SER A 173 7.96 -5.73 -10.60
C SER A 173 6.55 -5.83 -11.20
N LEU A 174 5.70 -4.82 -11.04
CA LEU A 174 4.33 -4.83 -11.57
C LEU A 174 4.33 -4.71 -13.11
N PRO A 175 3.44 -5.41 -13.83
CA PRO A 175 3.27 -5.21 -15.26
C PRO A 175 2.71 -3.81 -15.53
N HIS A 176 3.21 -3.10 -16.54
CA HIS A 176 2.71 -1.76 -16.88
C HIS A 176 1.20 -1.77 -17.18
N SER A 177 0.42 -0.91 -16.50
CA SER A 177 -1.01 -0.80 -16.77
C SER A 177 -1.27 0.12 -17.96
N THR A 178 -1.88 -0.43 -19.01
CA THR A 178 -2.36 0.32 -20.17
C THR A 178 -3.76 0.89 -19.99
N THR A 179 -4.44 0.60 -18.86
CA THR A 179 -5.83 1.01 -18.62
C THR A 179 -5.97 1.89 -17.39
N ALA A 180 -6.67 3.02 -17.56
CA ALA A 180 -7.08 3.87 -16.44
C ALA A 180 -8.27 3.22 -15.74
N SER A 181 -8.06 2.70 -14.53
CA SER A 181 -9.13 2.03 -13.78
C SER A 181 -9.82 3.00 -12.79
N PRO A 182 -11.14 2.91 -12.57
CA PRO A 182 -11.91 3.90 -11.79
C PRO A 182 -11.47 3.93 -10.32
N LYS A 183 -11.00 5.09 -9.82
CA LYS A 183 -10.37 5.26 -8.51
C LYS A 183 -11.13 4.56 -7.38
N SER A 184 -10.46 3.70 -6.63
CA SER A 184 -10.98 3.07 -5.42
C SER A 184 -10.23 3.65 -4.23
N ALA A 185 -10.83 4.55 -3.46
CA ALA A 185 -10.20 5.00 -2.22
C ALA A 185 -10.11 3.82 -1.23
N ILE A 186 -8.92 3.54 -0.69
CA ILE A 186 -8.81 2.85 0.61
C ILE A 186 -9.50 3.79 1.60
N GLY A 187 -10.75 3.47 1.93
CA GLY A 187 -11.58 4.39 2.71
C GLY A 187 -10.91 4.71 4.04
N ARG A 188 -10.88 6.00 4.43
CA ARG A 188 -10.37 6.47 5.72
C ARG A 188 -10.97 5.65 6.86
N CYS A 189 -10.25 4.63 7.32
CA CYS A 189 -10.68 3.74 8.39
C CYS A 189 -10.06 4.22 9.71
N PRO A 190 -10.87 4.60 10.72
CA PRO A 190 -10.39 5.33 11.89
C PRO A 190 -9.71 4.45 12.96
N ALA A 191 -9.23 3.24 12.63
CA ALA A 191 -8.96 2.19 13.60
C ALA A 191 -7.88 1.14 13.23
N ARG A 192 -7.68 0.09 14.08
CA ARG A 192 -6.75 -1.04 13.83
C ARG A 192 -7.50 -1.96 12.87
N PHE A 193 -6.92 -2.31 11.73
CA PHE A 193 -7.59 -3.29 10.88
C PHE A 193 -6.65 -4.20 10.12
N LEU A 194 -7.07 -5.45 9.96
CA LEU A 194 -6.57 -6.35 8.94
C LEU A 194 -7.29 -5.99 7.63
N TYR A 195 -6.56 -5.41 6.68
CA TYR A 195 -7.06 -5.01 5.37
C TYR A 195 -6.80 -6.11 4.33
N PHE A 196 -7.85 -6.75 3.84
CA PHE A 196 -7.77 -7.68 2.71
C PHE A 196 -7.87 -6.89 1.40
N MET A 197 -6.72 -6.57 0.79
CA MET A 197 -6.62 -5.89 -0.51
C MET A 197 -6.60 -6.87 -1.68
N GLY A 198 -7.07 -6.45 -2.85
CA GLY A 198 -6.84 -7.17 -4.10
C GLY A 198 -5.40 -7.04 -4.60
N TYR A 199 -4.82 -8.13 -5.11
CA TYR A 199 -3.56 -8.07 -5.85
C TYR A 199 -3.81 -7.51 -7.25
N ASN A 200 -3.85 -6.19 -7.33
CA ASN A 200 -3.81 -5.45 -8.58
C ASN A 200 -2.87 -4.26 -8.42
N ASN A 201 -2.30 -3.80 -9.54
CA ASN A 201 -1.27 -2.76 -9.54
C ASN A 201 -1.66 -1.52 -8.74
N LYS A 202 -2.94 -1.17 -8.80
CA LYS A 202 -3.50 0.04 -8.22
C LYS A 202 -3.63 -0.04 -6.70
N GLU A 203 -4.19 -1.11 -6.14
CA GLU A 203 -4.26 -1.25 -4.68
C GLU A 203 -2.86 -1.34 -4.07
N ILE A 204 -1.91 -1.98 -4.77
CA ILE A 204 -0.50 -2.05 -4.38
C ILE A 204 0.14 -0.66 -4.43
N LEU A 205 -0.05 0.08 -5.52
CA LEU A 205 0.51 1.42 -5.69
C LEU A 205 -0.09 2.43 -4.70
N GLN A 206 -1.41 2.39 -4.54
CA GLN A 206 -2.14 3.17 -3.54
C GLN A 206 -1.66 2.89 -2.12
N TYR A 207 -1.45 1.61 -1.77
CA TYR A 207 -0.90 1.23 -0.48
C TYR A 207 0.50 1.83 -0.28
N THR A 208 1.41 1.63 -1.24
CA THR A 208 2.77 2.18 -1.19
C THR A 208 2.79 3.70 -1.05
N ILE A 209 1.98 4.42 -1.83
CA ILE A 209 1.85 5.88 -1.76
C ILE A 209 1.26 6.33 -0.42
N SER A 210 0.21 5.67 0.06
CA SER A 210 -0.43 5.98 1.35
C SER A 210 0.55 5.79 2.51
N MET A 211 1.39 4.76 2.44
CA MET A 211 2.40 4.45 3.44
C MET A 211 3.53 5.48 3.43
N LEU A 212 4.08 5.81 2.26
CA LEU A 212 5.04 6.90 2.09
C LEU A 212 4.50 8.22 2.64
N LEU A 213 3.30 8.64 2.19
CA LEU A 213 2.68 9.90 2.58
C LEU A 213 2.45 9.96 4.09
N LYS A 214 2.08 8.84 4.72
CA LYS A 214 1.93 8.73 6.18
C LYS A 214 3.26 8.86 6.91
N LEU A 215 4.36 8.30 6.39
CA LEU A 215 5.69 8.46 6.97
C LEU A 215 6.16 9.92 6.92
N TYR A 216 5.98 10.60 5.79
CA TYR A 216 6.26 12.04 5.68
C TYR A 216 5.39 12.88 6.64
N LYS A 217 4.10 12.57 6.77
CA LYS A 217 3.18 13.25 7.71
C LYS A 217 3.52 13.07 9.19
N CYS A 218 4.14 11.95 9.55
CA CYS A 218 4.49 11.62 10.93
C CYS A 218 5.92 12.04 11.33
N LYS A 219 6.73 12.59 10.41
CA LYS A 219 8.08 13.07 10.72
C LYS A 219 8.04 14.55 11.11
N ASP A 220 7.92 14.81 12.41
CA ASP A 220 7.89 16.18 12.96
C ASP A 220 9.22 16.94 12.77
N ASN A 221 10.35 16.22 12.75
CA ASN A 221 11.69 16.77 12.58
C ASN A 221 12.31 16.31 11.25
N ILE A 222 12.00 17.01 10.16
CA ILE A 222 12.76 16.92 8.89
C ILE A 222 13.86 17.97 8.96
N ASP A 223 15.12 17.59 8.65
CA ASP A 223 16.24 18.52 8.50
C ASP A 223 15.86 19.65 7.53
N ASP A 224 16.15 20.91 7.90
CA ASP A 224 15.84 22.08 7.07
C ASP A 224 16.44 21.96 5.66
N THR A 225 17.55 21.24 5.50
CA THR A 225 18.20 20.89 4.21
C THR A 225 17.28 20.09 3.28
N TYR A 226 16.44 19.20 3.83
CA TYR A 226 15.54 18.33 3.07
C TYR A 226 14.08 18.77 3.11
N LYS A 227 13.77 19.88 3.80
CA LYS A 227 12.40 20.36 4.05
C LYS A 227 11.62 20.64 2.76
N ASP A 228 12.18 21.41 1.84
CA ASP A 228 11.53 21.72 0.56
C ASP A 228 11.39 20.47 -0.32
N ILE A 229 12.38 19.56 -0.29
CA ILE A 229 12.34 18.28 -1.00
C ILE A 229 11.22 17.39 -0.44
N ALA A 230 11.09 17.30 0.88
CA ALA A 230 10.03 16.55 1.53
C ALA A 230 8.64 17.13 1.25
N LEU A 231 8.47 18.46 1.33
CA LEU A 231 7.22 19.13 0.94
C LEU A 231 6.90 18.86 -0.54
N GLY A 232 7.90 18.90 -1.43
CA GLY A 232 7.76 18.54 -2.83
C GLY A 232 7.33 17.09 -3.04
N TYR A 233 7.94 16.12 -2.37
CA TYR A 233 7.52 14.72 -2.43
C TYR A 233 6.12 14.49 -1.82
N MET A 234 5.74 15.22 -0.77
CA MET A 234 4.37 15.19 -0.23
C MET A 234 3.35 15.72 -1.24
N LEU A 235 3.66 16.81 -1.95
CA LEU A 235 2.85 17.31 -3.06
C LEU A 235 2.74 16.30 -4.21
N VAL A 236 3.82 15.59 -4.55
CA VAL A 236 3.76 14.51 -5.55
C VAL A 236 2.82 13.41 -5.07
N LEU A 237 3.07 12.83 -3.89
CA LEU A 237 2.35 11.69 -3.31
C LEU A 237 0.85 11.94 -3.13
N MET A 238 0.46 13.13 -2.67
CA MET A 238 -0.95 13.42 -2.39
C MET A 238 -1.83 13.48 -3.66
N GLN A 239 -1.24 13.64 -4.85
CA GLN A 239 -1.99 13.62 -6.12
C GLN A 239 -2.81 12.34 -6.32
N TYR A 240 -2.38 11.23 -5.71
CA TYR A 240 -3.06 9.94 -5.85
C TYR A 240 -4.45 9.92 -5.19
N ASP A 241 -4.65 10.68 -4.11
CA ASP A 241 -5.89 10.71 -3.32
C ASP A 241 -6.30 12.15 -2.91
N MET A 242 -6.16 13.10 -3.84
CA MET A 242 -6.42 14.54 -3.62
C MET A 242 -7.74 14.85 -2.90
N GLU A 243 -8.80 14.12 -3.26
CA GLU A 243 -10.15 14.25 -2.68
C GLU A 243 -10.13 14.17 -1.14
N HIS A 244 -9.19 13.42 -0.57
CA HIS A 244 -9.02 13.23 0.87
C HIS A 244 -7.80 13.98 1.45
N GLU A 245 -7.06 14.76 0.65
CA GLU A 245 -5.78 15.37 1.06
C GLU A 245 -5.74 16.90 0.95
N TYR A 246 -6.83 17.59 0.62
CA TYR A 246 -6.89 19.07 0.62
C TYR A 246 -6.44 19.73 1.94
N GLU A 247 -6.70 19.10 3.10
CA GLU A 247 -6.18 19.57 4.40
C GLU A 247 -4.65 19.50 4.51
N LEU A 248 -4.02 18.59 3.77
CA LEU A 248 -2.56 18.52 3.65
C LEU A 248 -2.04 19.60 2.71
N LEU A 249 -2.71 19.82 1.56
CA LEU A 249 -2.35 20.88 0.61
C LEU A 249 -2.27 22.22 1.33
N ASN A 250 -3.34 22.61 2.03
CA ASN A 250 -3.41 23.87 2.76
C ASN A 250 -2.27 24.03 3.78
N ARG A 251 -1.87 22.95 4.47
CA ARG A 251 -0.74 22.97 5.42
C ARG A 251 0.60 23.12 4.71
N ILE A 252 0.81 22.46 3.57
CA ILE A 252 2.02 22.60 2.76
C ILE A 252 2.13 24.03 2.19
N ILE A 253 1.05 24.53 1.59
CA ILE A 253 0.96 25.89 1.01
C ILE A 253 1.25 26.95 2.07
N GLU A 254 0.64 26.87 3.26
CA GLU A 254 0.93 27.81 4.37
C GLU A 254 2.36 27.67 4.93
N THR A 255 2.96 26.48 4.87
CA THR A 255 4.36 26.26 5.28
C THR A 255 5.32 26.93 4.29
N ILE A 256 5.13 26.73 2.99
CA ILE A 256 5.89 27.38 1.92
C ILE A 256 5.74 28.91 1.99
N LYS A 257 4.52 29.40 2.17
CA LYS A 257 4.18 30.83 2.26
C LYS A 257 4.84 31.53 3.45
N LYS A 258 5.08 30.80 4.55
CA LYS A 258 5.89 31.25 5.70
C LYS A 258 7.38 31.23 5.41
N ALA A 259 7.88 30.20 4.73
CA ALA A 259 9.29 30.07 4.35
C ALA A 259 9.75 31.14 3.33
N LYS A 260 8.84 31.65 2.50
CA LYS A 260 9.09 32.66 1.43
C LYS A 260 9.98 32.19 0.27
N SER A 261 10.60 31.03 0.37
CA SER A 261 11.20 30.28 -0.73
C SER A 261 10.58 28.88 -0.83
N PHE A 262 10.68 28.28 -2.01
CA PHE A 262 10.43 26.85 -2.21
C PHE A 262 11.27 26.34 -3.39
N CYS A 263 12.19 25.42 -3.11
CA CYS A 263 13.09 24.82 -4.08
C CYS A 263 12.76 23.33 -4.29
N PHE A 264 12.01 23.03 -5.36
CA PHE A 264 11.74 21.65 -5.78
C PHE A 264 11.92 21.50 -7.30
N PRO A 265 13.16 21.22 -7.76
CA PRO A 265 13.49 21.12 -9.19
C PRO A 265 12.71 20.07 -9.99
N LYS A 266 12.10 19.09 -9.29
CA LYS A 266 11.41 17.93 -9.86
C LYS A 266 9.89 18.13 -10.03
N PHE A 267 9.38 19.31 -9.68
CA PHE A 267 7.96 19.66 -9.73
C PHE A 267 7.33 19.39 -11.11
N PHE A 268 7.92 19.91 -12.17
CA PHE A 268 7.41 19.75 -13.54
C PHE A 268 7.62 18.33 -14.10
N ASN A 269 8.36 17.46 -13.42
CA ASN A 269 8.45 16.05 -13.80
C ASN A 269 7.18 15.32 -13.37
N TYR A 270 6.79 15.47 -12.09
CA TYR A 270 5.80 14.59 -11.44
C TYR A 270 4.50 15.26 -10.97
N ILE A 271 4.36 16.59 -11.00
CA ILE A 271 3.12 17.28 -10.58
C ILE A 271 2.30 17.67 -11.80
N ILE A 272 1.18 16.98 -12.01
CA ILE A 272 0.24 17.17 -13.13
C ILE A 272 -1.18 17.57 -12.67
N ASN A 273 -1.47 17.48 -11.36
CA ASN A 273 -2.78 17.84 -10.81
C ASN A 273 -3.00 19.37 -10.85
N VAL A 274 -4.12 19.78 -11.45
CA VAL A 274 -4.43 21.20 -11.70
C VAL A 274 -4.54 22.01 -10.41
N ASP A 275 -5.21 21.51 -9.37
CA ASP A 275 -5.39 22.21 -8.10
C ASP A 275 -4.02 22.56 -7.45
N ILE A 276 -3.07 21.62 -7.45
CA ILE A 276 -1.70 21.87 -6.94
C ILE A 276 -0.97 22.89 -7.83
N LEU A 277 -1.09 22.78 -9.16
CA LEU A 277 -0.48 23.71 -10.10
C LEU A 277 -1.00 25.13 -9.89
N GLU A 278 -2.30 25.31 -9.68
CA GLU A 278 -2.94 26.60 -9.44
C GLU A 278 -2.47 27.23 -8.12
N GLU A 279 -2.59 26.50 -6.99
CA GLU A 279 -2.16 26.99 -5.67
C GLU A 279 -0.68 27.38 -5.62
N ILE A 280 0.20 26.54 -6.16
CA ILE A 280 1.64 26.85 -6.21
C ILE A 280 1.91 28.03 -7.15
N SER A 281 1.22 28.13 -8.30
CA SER A 281 1.37 29.30 -9.19
C SER A 281 0.88 30.60 -8.54
N TYR A 282 -0.14 30.52 -7.67
CA TYR A 282 -0.69 31.66 -6.94
C TYR A 282 0.29 32.19 -5.89
N LEU A 283 1.04 31.33 -5.19
CA LEU A 283 2.07 31.73 -4.22
C LEU A 283 3.17 32.64 -4.83
N ALA A 284 3.51 32.46 -6.11
CA ALA A 284 4.46 33.31 -6.83
C ALA A 284 3.93 34.73 -7.14
N THR A 285 2.62 34.96 -7.00
CA THR A 285 2.01 36.28 -7.21
C THR A 285 2.22 37.18 -6.00
N PRO A 286 2.24 38.51 -6.17
CA PRO A 286 2.34 39.43 -5.03
C PRO A 286 1.13 39.33 -4.07
N VAL A 287 -0.02 38.84 -4.55
CA VAL A 287 -1.23 38.67 -3.72
C VAL A 287 -1.17 37.35 -2.92
N GLY A 288 -0.71 36.26 -3.53
CA GLY A 288 -0.58 34.96 -2.86
C GLY A 288 0.57 34.83 -1.86
N GLY A 289 1.52 35.78 -1.87
CA GLY A 289 2.54 35.89 -0.83
C GLY A 289 3.94 36.23 -1.31
N GLY A 290 4.15 36.30 -2.63
CA GLY A 290 5.41 36.70 -3.26
C GLY A 290 6.55 35.69 -3.08
N VAL A 291 6.24 34.40 -2.98
CA VAL A 291 7.20 33.32 -2.71
C VAL A 291 8.19 33.18 -3.89
N ASN A 292 9.47 33.03 -3.58
CA ASN A 292 10.50 32.68 -4.57
C ASN A 292 10.41 31.19 -4.91
N LEU A 293 9.99 30.86 -6.14
CA LEU A 293 9.80 29.48 -6.60
C LEU A 293 10.99 29.03 -7.47
N GLU A 294 11.86 28.22 -6.89
CA GLU A 294 13.06 27.67 -7.52
C GLU A 294 12.77 26.31 -8.16
N ILE A 295 11.81 26.34 -9.09
CA ILE A 295 11.15 25.14 -9.61
C ILE A 295 11.61 24.77 -11.04
N LEU A 296 12.10 25.75 -11.82
CA LEU A 296 12.42 25.57 -13.25
C LEU A 296 13.76 24.85 -13.52
N PHE A 297 14.52 24.51 -12.48
CA PHE A 297 15.90 24.04 -12.59
C PHE A 297 16.03 22.54 -12.92
N HIS A 298 15.39 22.01 -13.97
CA HIS A 298 15.80 20.73 -14.62
C HIS A 298 15.10 20.39 -15.97
N SER A 299 14.75 21.37 -16.82
CA SER A 299 14.45 21.03 -18.23
C SER A 299 15.73 20.63 -18.95
N HIS A 300 15.83 19.37 -19.39
CA HIS A 300 17.00 18.83 -20.13
C HIS A 300 17.42 19.74 -21.31
N GLY A 301 18.47 20.55 -21.10
CA GLY A 301 19.03 21.44 -22.13
C GLY A 301 19.74 22.68 -21.58
N SER A 302 21.02 22.83 -21.92
CA SER A 302 21.87 24.00 -21.62
C SER A 302 22.19 24.29 -20.14
N TRP A 303 23.30 23.69 -19.69
CA TRP A 303 24.13 24.12 -18.56
C TRP A 303 24.70 25.56 -18.73
N SER A 304 24.47 26.18 -19.89
CA SER A 304 24.95 27.51 -20.33
C SER A 304 24.40 28.71 -19.54
N SER A 305 23.39 28.53 -18.70
CA SER A 305 22.66 29.62 -18.03
C SER A 305 23.05 29.89 -16.57
N GLN A 306 24.06 29.18 -16.03
CA GLN A 306 24.55 29.41 -14.66
C GLN A 306 25.26 30.77 -14.48
N HIS A 307 25.77 31.39 -15.55
CA HIS A 307 26.39 32.71 -15.50
C HIS A 307 25.41 33.90 -15.65
N GLU A 308 24.13 33.65 -15.94
CA GLU A 308 23.11 34.69 -16.15
C GLU A 308 22.26 34.99 -14.89
N LEU A 309 22.65 34.45 -13.73
CA LEU A 309 21.96 34.64 -12.45
C LEU A 309 22.55 35.72 -11.53
N LEU A 310 23.77 36.20 -11.78
CA LEU A 310 24.49 37.08 -10.83
C LEU A 310 24.49 38.58 -11.20
N THR A 311 23.85 38.97 -12.30
CA THR A 311 23.70 40.37 -12.71
C THR A 311 22.34 40.63 -13.36
N VAL A 312 21.91 41.90 -13.34
CA VAL A 312 20.73 42.45 -14.04
C VAL A 312 19.37 42.18 -13.37
N GLY A 313 18.94 43.13 -12.52
CA GLY A 313 17.59 43.22 -11.92
C GLY A 313 16.44 43.52 -12.89
N VAL A 314 16.59 43.22 -14.19
CA VAL A 314 15.57 43.37 -15.24
C VAL A 314 14.87 42.04 -15.54
N ASN A 315 15.52 40.91 -15.23
CA ASN A 315 15.11 39.59 -15.73
C ASN A 315 13.92 38.94 -14.98
N GLN A 316 13.50 39.46 -13.82
CA GLN A 316 12.36 38.89 -13.08
C GLN A 316 11.04 38.87 -13.89
N LYS A 317 10.80 39.86 -14.77
CA LYS A 317 9.63 39.85 -15.65
C LYS A 317 9.71 38.76 -16.72
N GLY A 318 10.91 38.47 -17.24
CA GLY A 318 11.16 37.39 -18.19
C GLY A 318 11.02 36.00 -17.56
N LEU A 319 11.63 35.82 -16.38
CA LEU A 319 11.54 34.57 -15.61
C LEU A 319 10.09 34.26 -15.21
N ARG A 320 9.33 35.24 -14.73
CA ARG A 320 7.89 35.07 -14.42
C ARG A 320 7.05 34.71 -15.64
N LYS A 321 7.39 35.19 -16.85
CA LYS A 321 6.72 34.76 -18.10
C LYS A 321 7.07 33.31 -18.44
N LYS A 322 8.34 32.91 -18.37
CA LYS A 322 8.79 31.52 -18.57
C LYS A 322 8.10 30.56 -17.58
N LEU A 323 8.06 30.95 -16.30
CA LEU A 323 7.37 30.20 -15.24
C LEU A 323 5.89 30.02 -15.55
N LYS A 324 5.16 31.10 -15.88
CA LYS A 324 3.74 31.00 -16.29
C LYS A 324 3.54 30.07 -17.49
N GLN A 325 4.41 30.13 -18.50
CA GLN A 325 4.34 29.22 -19.65
C GLN A 325 4.60 27.77 -19.25
N ALA A 326 5.53 27.50 -18.33
CA ALA A 326 5.79 26.16 -17.82
C ALA A 326 4.57 25.58 -17.08
N PHE A 327 3.87 26.37 -16.26
CA PHE A 327 2.61 25.96 -15.64
C PHE A 327 1.52 25.63 -16.68
N VAL A 328 1.34 26.48 -17.70
CA VAL A 328 0.36 26.22 -18.79
C VAL A 328 0.71 24.95 -19.59
N ASN A 329 2.01 24.73 -19.87
CA ASN A 329 2.47 23.52 -20.53
C ASN A 329 2.24 22.27 -19.64
N GLN A 330 2.46 22.40 -18.33
CA GLN A 330 2.26 21.31 -17.37
C GLN A 330 0.78 20.95 -17.21
N MET A 331 -0.13 21.93 -17.27
CA MET A 331 -1.57 21.69 -17.27
C MET A 331 -2.03 20.82 -18.46
N ALA A 332 -1.31 20.81 -19.59
CA ALA A 332 -1.62 19.90 -20.70
C ALA A 332 -1.39 18.41 -20.34
N ARG A 333 -0.58 18.13 -19.32
CA ARG A 333 -0.28 16.78 -18.81
C ARG A 333 -1.33 16.24 -17.82
N CYS A 334 -2.36 17.01 -17.47
CA CYS A 334 -3.34 16.61 -16.43
C CYS A 334 -4.14 15.33 -16.76
N TYR A 335 -4.14 14.88 -18.01
CA TYR A 335 -4.77 13.63 -18.46
C TYR A 335 -3.81 12.42 -18.53
N GLU A 336 -2.54 12.58 -18.15
CA GLU A 336 -1.60 11.47 -18.12
C GLU A 336 -1.99 10.40 -17.10
N ASN A 337 -1.57 9.16 -17.34
CA ASN A 337 -1.86 8.06 -16.44
C ASN A 337 -1.04 8.21 -15.14
N ILE A 338 -1.72 8.60 -14.07
CA ILE A 338 -1.13 8.83 -12.76
C ILE A 338 -0.45 7.58 -12.18
N ASP A 339 -0.96 6.37 -12.42
CA ASP A 339 -0.34 5.14 -11.94
C ASP A 339 1.06 4.95 -12.56
N ASN A 340 1.17 5.16 -13.88
CA ASN A 340 2.45 5.07 -14.58
C ASN A 340 3.44 6.17 -14.16
N LEU A 341 2.95 7.40 -13.94
CA LEU A 341 3.76 8.51 -13.43
C LEU A 341 4.35 8.21 -12.03
N PHE A 342 3.58 7.54 -11.17
CA PHE A 342 4.08 7.12 -9.85
C PHE A 342 5.04 5.93 -9.90
N ILE A 343 4.86 4.99 -10.83
CA ILE A 343 5.83 3.91 -11.07
C ILE A 343 7.16 4.51 -11.55
N GLU A 344 7.13 5.48 -12.46
CA GLU A 344 8.31 6.22 -12.92
C GLU A 344 8.97 7.04 -11.80
N PHE A 345 8.18 7.79 -11.03
CA PHE A 345 8.65 8.50 -9.84
C PHE A 345 9.36 7.58 -8.84
N ILE A 346 8.75 6.44 -8.47
CA ILE A 346 9.39 5.46 -7.56
C ILE A 346 10.67 4.88 -8.18
N LYS A 347 10.69 4.64 -9.48
CA LYS A 347 11.86 4.09 -10.21
C LYS A 347 13.06 5.06 -10.27
N GLU A 348 12.80 6.35 -10.44
CA GLU A 348 13.84 7.38 -10.53
C GLU A 348 14.29 7.89 -9.16
N GLU A 349 13.40 7.85 -8.16
CA GLU A 349 13.59 8.50 -6.86
C GLU A 349 13.77 7.53 -5.68
N ASP A 350 13.78 6.20 -5.89
CA ASP A 350 13.88 5.15 -4.86
C ASP A 350 14.84 5.47 -3.70
N LYS A 351 16.07 5.88 -4.04
CA LYS A 351 17.14 6.21 -3.09
C LYS A 351 16.92 7.56 -2.42
N TYR A 352 16.40 8.54 -3.15
CA TYR A 352 16.20 9.91 -2.66
C TYR A 352 14.95 10.03 -1.79
N LEU A 353 13.92 9.22 -2.02
CA LEU A 353 12.72 9.10 -1.18
C LEU A 353 13.04 8.67 0.26
N LEU A 354 14.14 7.94 0.45
CA LEU A 354 14.58 7.48 1.77
C LEU A 354 15.46 8.50 2.51
N LEU A 355 16.07 9.48 1.84
CA LEU A 355 16.99 10.44 2.47
C LEU A 355 16.29 11.40 3.45
N PRO A 356 15.16 12.06 3.12
CA PRO A 356 14.41 12.85 4.11
C PRO A 356 13.89 12.02 5.30
N LEU A 357 13.94 10.69 5.21
CA LEU A 357 13.46 9.75 6.22
C LEU A 357 14.62 9.11 7.02
N SER A 358 15.89 9.33 6.68
CA SER A 358 17.00 8.48 7.17
C SER A 358 17.48 8.75 8.60
N ASP A 359 17.20 9.90 9.19
CA ASP A 359 17.76 10.32 10.51
C ASP A 359 17.14 9.61 11.73
N SER A 360 16.38 8.54 11.51
CA SER A 360 15.75 7.73 12.55
C SER A 360 15.72 6.24 12.17
N LEU A 361 16.86 5.73 11.68
CA LEU A 361 17.11 4.32 11.33
C LEU A 361 18.30 3.75 12.12
#